data_AF-A0A1V5PXD5-F1
#
_entry.id   AF-A0A1V5PXD5-F1
#
_cell.length_a   1.000
_cell.length_b   1.000
_cell.length_c   1.000
_cell.angle_alpha   90.00
_cell.angle_beta   90.00
_cell.angle_gamma   90.00
#
_symmetry.space_group_name_H-M   'P 1'
#
loop_
_entity.id
_entity.type
_entity.pdbx_description
1 polymer ?
#
loop_
_entity_poly.entity_id
_entity_poly.type
_entity_poly.pdbx_seq_one_letter_code
_entity_poly.pdbx_strand_id
1 'polypeptide(L)'
;MINPDDLLLRLEKYFDLQKIKPASAQIELAMKNAKAKGKKCFCFCPDSAQCYLAVLKIKLEQAYKDTGILKDAFDAEYEMLDVNILHNFVLSGIIPDNQPEEIKYLHTIDEVLELLDSVKTDSEFYAGFILNAPDINTVENLSLREKIMPQKSTYFYPKPCSGLVIYKFET
;
A
#
# COMPACT_ATOMS: atom_id res chain seq x y z
N MET A 1 -16.35 -13.58 -1.81
CA MET A 1 -15.72 -13.18 -0.52
C MET A 1 -14.29 -13.69 -0.49
N ILE A 2 -13.31 -12.86 -0.13
CA ILE A 2 -11.91 -13.29 0.02
C ILE A 2 -11.76 -13.97 1.37
N ASN A 3 -11.24 -15.19 1.39
CA ASN A 3 -10.73 -15.79 2.62
C ASN A 3 -9.31 -15.23 2.86
N PRO A 4 -9.02 -14.57 4.00
CA PRO A 4 -7.69 -14.05 4.31
C PRO A 4 -6.59 -15.11 4.22
N ASP A 5 -6.89 -16.38 4.53
CA ASP A 5 -5.94 -17.49 4.42
C ASP A 5 -5.56 -17.81 2.96
N ASP A 6 -6.53 -17.72 2.02
CA ASP A 6 -6.27 -17.92 0.59
C ASP A 6 -5.39 -16.79 0.04
N LEU A 7 -5.67 -15.55 0.45
CA LEU A 7 -4.85 -14.41 0.09
C LEU A 7 -3.41 -14.55 0.61
N LEU A 8 -3.24 -15.07 1.83
CA LEU A 8 -1.93 -15.31 2.42
C LEU A 8 -1.11 -16.30 1.58
N LEU A 9 -1.70 -17.43 1.18
CA LEU A 9 -1.06 -18.43 0.30
C LEU A 9 -0.64 -17.85 -1.06
N ARG A 10 -1.51 -17.03 -1.66
CA ARG A 10 -1.18 -16.38 -2.94
C ARG A 10 -0.08 -15.34 -2.80
N LEU A 11 -0.05 -14.60 -1.68
CA LEU A 11 1.01 -13.64 -1.36
C LEU A 11 2.36 -14.32 -1.15
N GLU A 12 2.41 -15.47 -0.46
CA GLU A 12 3.64 -16.24 -0.23
C GLU A 12 4.35 -16.63 -1.54
N LYS A 13 3.61 -16.77 -2.65
CA LYS A 13 4.19 -17.05 -3.97
C LYS A 13 5.12 -15.93 -4.46
N TYR A 14 4.88 -14.68 -4.06
CA TYR A 14 5.58 -13.49 -4.58
C TYR A 14 6.29 -12.66 -3.51
N PHE A 15 5.90 -12.82 -2.25
CA PHE A 15 6.43 -12.12 -1.08
C PHE A 15 6.98 -13.12 -0.07
N ASP A 16 8.05 -12.72 0.62
CA ASP A 16 8.50 -13.37 1.84
C ASP A 16 7.67 -12.82 3.00
N LEU A 17 6.84 -13.66 3.62
CA LEU A 17 5.93 -13.27 4.69
C LEU A 17 6.54 -13.59 6.05
N GLN A 18 6.71 -12.56 6.87
CA GLN A 18 7.22 -12.70 8.24
C GLN A 18 6.14 -12.29 9.23
N LYS A 19 5.74 -13.21 10.11
CA LYS A 19 4.74 -12.92 11.15
C LYS A 19 5.30 -11.93 12.16
N ILE A 20 4.58 -10.84 12.39
CA ILE A 20 4.93 -9.79 13.34
C ILE A 20 3.79 -9.57 14.33
N LYS A 21 4.12 -8.99 15.49
CA LYS A 21 3.10 -8.63 16.48
C LYS A 21 2.27 -7.45 15.95
N PRO A 22 0.94 -7.47 16.10
CA PRO A 22 0.05 -6.38 15.69
C PRO A 22 0.19 -5.20 16.67
N ALA A 23 1.29 -4.48 16.57
CA ALA A 23 1.56 -3.28 17.35
C ALA A 23 2.21 -2.25 16.43
N SER A 24 1.70 -1.02 16.41
CA SER A 24 2.18 0.08 15.57
C SER A 24 3.70 0.23 15.62
N ALA A 25 4.29 0.31 16.81
CA ALA A 25 5.74 0.42 16.99
C ALA A 25 6.53 -0.74 16.36
N GLN A 26 6.01 -1.97 16.40
CA GLN A 26 6.69 -3.14 15.81
C GLN A 26 6.55 -3.15 14.29
N ILE A 27 5.37 -2.80 13.78
CA ILE A 27 5.11 -2.71 12.34
C ILE A 27 5.97 -1.62 11.72
N GLU A 28 6.02 -0.43 12.32
CA GLU A 28 6.87 0.69 11.87
C GLU A 28 8.35 0.30 11.87
N LEU A 29 8.83 -0.33 12.94
CA LEU A 29 10.21 -0.77 13.04
C LEU A 29 10.56 -1.80 11.95
N ALA A 30 9.68 -2.77 11.74
CA ALA A 30 9.85 -3.82 10.73
C ALA A 30 9.88 -3.23 9.31
N MET A 31 8.93 -2.34 8.99
CA MET A 31 8.87 -1.66 7.70
C MET A 31 10.06 -0.74 7.48
N LYS A 32 10.49 0.03 8.50
CA LYS A 32 11.68 0.89 8.43
C LYS A 32 12.96 0.09 8.19
N ASN A 33 13.11 -1.05 8.85
CA ASN A 33 14.28 -1.93 8.67
C ASN A 33 14.31 -2.56 7.27
N ALA A 34 13.16 -2.95 6.72
CA ALA A 34 13.06 -3.47 5.36
C ALA A 34 13.33 -2.38 4.31
N LYS A 35 12.77 -1.18 4.51
CA LYS A 35 13.03 -0.01 3.65
C LYS A 35 14.50 0.41 3.67
N ALA A 36 15.16 0.37 4.83
CA ALA A 36 16.59 0.65 4.96
C ALA A 36 17.49 -0.33 4.18
N LYS A 37 17.02 -1.57 3.96
CA LYS A 37 17.69 -2.56 3.11
C LYS A 37 17.39 -2.37 1.60
N GLY A 38 16.69 -1.30 1.23
CA GLY A 38 16.28 -1.03 -0.16
C GLY A 38 15.22 -1.99 -0.70
N LYS A 39 14.58 -2.79 0.16
CA LYS A 39 13.55 -3.74 -0.25
C LYS A 39 12.17 -3.10 -0.18
N LYS A 40 11.31 -3.45 -1.13
CA LYS A 40 9.90 -3.06 -1.15
C LYS A 40 9.10 -3.98 -0.23
N CYS A 41 8.33 -3.40 0.67
CA CYS A 41 7.55 -4.14 1.64
C CYS A 41 6.26 -3.42 2.02
N PHE A 42 5.28 -4.19 2.46
CA PHE A 42 4.08 -3.69 3.12
C PHE A 42 3.71 -4.62 4.26
N CYS A 43 2.83 -4.18 5.16
CA CYS A 43 2.24 -5.06 6.15
C CYS A 43 0.82 -5.45 5.73
N PHE A 44 0.50 -6.73 5.86
CA PHE A 44 -0.83 -7.30 5.66
C PHE A 44 -1.35 -7.79 7.01
N CYS A 45 -2.50 -7.31 7.43
CA CYS A 45 -3.16 -7.74 8.66
C CYS A 45 -4.53 -8.33 8.30
N PRO A 46 -4.66 -9.68 8.28
CA PRO A 46 -5.95 -10.33 8.03
C PRO A 46 -6.96 -10.11 9.15
N ASP A 47 -6.48 -9.90 10.38
CA ASP A 47 -7.30 -9.64 11.57
C ASP A 47 -6.53 -8.71 12.54
N SER A 48 -7.12 -8.35 13.68
CA SER A 48 -6.47 -7.52 14.70
C SER A 48 -5.39 -8.26 15.50
N ALA A 49 -5.32 -9.58 15.42
CA ALA A 49 -4.42 -10.44 16.19
C ALA A 49 -3.16 -10.85 15.41
N GLN A 50 -3.17 -10.73 14.08
CA GLN A 50 -2.16 -11.25 13.18
C GLN A 50 -1.78 -10.19 12.17
N CYS A 51 -0.48 -9.93 12.05
CA CYS A 51 0.09 -9.09 11.02
C CYS A 51 1.31 -9.77 10.40
N TYR A 52 1.50 -9.56 9.11
CA TYR A 52 2.53 -10.16 8.30
C TYR A 52 3.27 -9.07 7.55
N LEU A 53 4.59 -8.99 7.74
CA LEU A 53 5.45 -8.19 6.88
C LEU A 53 5.66 -8.94 5.57
N ALA A 54 5.17 -8.38 4.47
CA ALA A 54 5.37 -8.90 3.12
C ALA A 54 6.54 -8.18 2.46
N VAL A 55 7.63 -8.88 2.17
CA VAL A 55 8.80 -8.34 1.47
C VAL A 55 8.87 -8.93 0.07
N LEU A 56 8.93 -8.07 -0.96
CA LEU A 56 8.95 -8.54 -2.35
C LEU A 56 10.22 -9.37 -2.61
N LYS A 57 10.05 -10.63 -3.04
CA LYS A 57 11.17 -11.58 -3.21
C LYS A 57 11.65 -11.70 -4.66
N ILE A 58 10.78 -11.38 -5.62
CA ILE A 58 11.08 -11.44 -7.05
C ILE A 58 11.09 -10.05 -7.69
N LYS A 59 11.67 -9.93 -8.88
CA LYS A 59 11.56 -8.69 -9.67
C LYS A 59 10.09 -8.44 -10.03
N LEU A 60 9.64 -7.21 -9.83
CA LEU A 60 8.25 -6.82 -10.06
C LEU A 60 7.80 -7.11 -11.49
N GLU A 61 8.65 -6.84 -12.48
CA GLU A 61 8.35 -7.13 -13.89
C GLU A 61 8.05 -8.61 -14.14
N GLN A 62 8.80 -9.53 -13.50
CA GLN A 62 8.53 -10.96 -13.59
C GLN A 62 7.19 -11.31 -12.91
N ALA A 63 6.90 -10.67 -11.78
CA ALA A 63 5.64 -10.84 -11.07
C ALA A 63 4.43 -10.45 -11.94
N TYR A 64 4.56 -9.35 -12.69
CA TYR A 64 3.55 -8.86 -13.64
C TYR A 64 3.39 -9.80 -14.85
N LYS A 65 4.48 -10.40 -15.33
CA LYS A 65 4.43 -11.44 -16.37
C LYS A 65 3.67 -12.67 -15.90
N ASP A 66 4.01 -13.16 -14.70
CA ASP A 66 3.39 -14.36 -14.12
C ASP A 66 1.90 -14.21 -13.86
N THR A 67 1.44 -12.97 -13.61
CA THR A 67 0.03 -12.63 -13.36
C THR A 67 -0.69 -12.13 -14.61
N GLY A 68 0.00 -11.99 -15.75
CA GLY A 68 -0.58 -11.56 -17.02
C GLY A 68 -0.98 -10.09 -17.11
N ILE A 69 -0.58 -9.26 -16.14
CA ILE A 69 -0.92 -7.83 -16.08
C ILE A 69 0.20 -6.93 -16.66
N LEU A 70 1.28 -7.51 -17.17
CA LEU A 70 2.38 -6.75 -17.76
C LEU A 70 1.86 -5.95 -18.96
N LYS A 71 2.03 -4.62 -18.89
CA LYS A 71 1.74 -3.70 -19.97
C LYS A 71 2.98 -3.46 -20.81
N ASP A 72 2.81 -3.18 -22.11
CA ASP A 72 3.91 -2.85 -23.03
C ASP A 72 4.73 -1.64 -22.56
N ALA A 73 4.09 -0.72 -21.82
CA ALA A 73 4.72 0.46 -21.23
C ALA A 73 4.99 0.29 -19.72
N PHE A 74 5.62 -0.82 -19.31
CA PHE A 74 6.01 -1.04 -17.92
C PHE A 74 7.08 -0.02 -17.51
N ASP A 75 6.73 0.90 -16.60
CA ASP A 75 7.68 1.80 -15.98
C ASP A 75 8.04 1.28 -14.58
N ALA A 76 9.27 0.76 -14.47
CA ALA A 76 9.74 0.15 -13.24
C ALA A 76 9.69 1.10 -12.03
N GLU A 77 10.02 2.39 -12.19
CA GLU A 77 10.00 3.35 -11.07
C GLU A 77 8.58 3.66 -10.63
N TYR A 78 7.66 3.82 -11.58
CA TYR A 78 6.26 4.07 -11.29
C TYR A 78 5.59 2.85 -10.65
N GLU A 79 5.77 1.65 -11.22
CA GLU A 79 5.15 0.42 -10.72
C GLU A 79 5.75 -0.03 -9.37
N MET A 80 6.99 0.38 -9.06
CA MET A 80 7.62 0.13 -7.74
C MET A 80 7.10 1.02 -6.60
N LEU A 81 6.17 1.94 -6.84
CA LEU A 81 5.48 2.63 -5.77
C LEU A 81 4.66 1.63 -4.95
N ASP A 82 4.77 1.65 -3.63
CA ASP A 82 4.11 0.69 -2.74
C ASP A 82 2.58 0.66 -2.95
N VAL A 83 1.98 1.81 -3.25
CA VAL A 83 0.56 1.94 -3.65
C VAL A 83 0.23 1.22 -4.96
N ASN A 84 1.11 1.26 -5.95
CA ASN A 84 0.90 0.57 -7.22
C ASN A 84 1.14 -0.93 -7.06
N ILE A 85 2.10 -1.34 -6.24
CA ILE A 85 2.27 -2.75 -5.86
C ILE A 85 0.98 -3.26 -5.22
N LEU A 86 0.34 -2.50 -4.31
CA LEU A 86 -0.95 -2.90 -3.76
C LEU A 86 -2.04 -2.96 -4.84
N HIS A 87 -2.33 -1.85 -5.53
CA HIS A 87 -3.48 -1.78 -6.43
C HIS A 87 -3.30 -2.63 -7.69
N ASN A 88 -2.19 -2.48 -8.42
CA ASN A 88 -2.00 -3.15 -9.70
C ASN A 88 -1.58 -4.61 -9.50
N PHE A 89 -0.66 -4.88 -8.57
CA PHE A 89 -0.14 -6.23 -8.44
C PHE A 89 -0.94 -7.08 -7.46
N VAL A 90 -1.13 -6.63 -6.22
CA VAL A 90 -1.86 -7.44 -5.23
C VAL A 90 -3.33 -7.52 -5.58
N LEU A 91 -4.03 -6.39 -5.73
CA LEU A 91 -5.47 -6.40 -6.01
C LEU A 91 -5.75 -6.90 -7.43
N SER A 92 -5.20 -6.27 -8.47
CA SER A 92 -5.54 -6.64 -9.85
C SER A 92 -4.80 -7.89 -10.38
N GLY A 93 -3.64 -8.25 -9.84
CA GLY A 93 -2.83 -9.40 -10.31
C GLY A 93 -3.01 -10.68 -9.50
N ILE A 94 -2.96 -10.59 -8.16
CA ILE A 94 -3.01 -11.77 -7.27
C ILE A 94 -4.46 -12.20 -6.99
N ILE A 95 -5.38 -11.24 -6.86
CA ILE A 95 -6.81 -11.48 -6.61
C ILE A 95 -7.71 -10.78 -7.64
N PRO A 96 -7.54 -11.05 -8.95
CA PRO A 96 -8.32 -10.40 -10.01
C PRO A 96 -9.83 -10.59 -9.84
N ASP A 97 -10.26 -11.78 -9.40
CA ASP A 97 -11.67 -12.17 -9.26
C ASP A 97 -12.34 -11.61 -8.00
N ASN A 98 -11.57 -10.96 -7.11
CA ASN A 98 -12.05 -10.50 -5.82
C ASN A 98 -11.64 -9.04 -5.55
N GLN A 99 -11.93 -8.13 -6.48
CA GLN A 99 -11.73 -6.71 -6.20
C GLN A 99 -12.60 -6.26 -5.02
N PRO A 100 -12.06 -5.47 -4.07
CA PRO A 100 -12.89 -4.87 -3.03
C PRO A 100 -13.88 -3.89 -3.64
N GLU A 101 -15.13 -3.91 -3.17
CA GLU A 101 -16.15 -2.93 -3.60
C GLU A 101 -15.83 -1.53 -3.05
N GLU A 102 -15.28 -1.46 -1.83
CA GLU A 102 -14.86 -0.23 -1.18
C GLU A 102 -13.48 -0.40 -0.50
N ILE A 103 -12.63 0.62 -0.63
CA ILE A 103 -11.34 0.71 0.05
C ILE A 103 -11.38 1.93 0.97
N LYS A 104 -11.32 1.69 2.28
CA LYS A 104 -11.21 2.74 3.29
C LYS A 104 -9.74 3.06 3.55
N TYR A 105 -9.38 4.33 3.40
CA TYR A 105 -8.02 4.83 3.65
C TYR A 105 -7.92 5.43 5.04
N LEU A 106 -6.99 4.92 5.83
CA LEU A 106 -6.71 5.36 7.21
C LEU A 106 -5.33 6.00 7.29
N HIS A 107 -5.12 6.84 8.30
CA HIS A 107 -3.89 7.63 8.42
C HIS A 107 -2.88 7.01 9.39
N THR A 108 -3.35 6.22 10.35
CA THR A 108 -2.48 5.59 11.36
C THR A 108 -2.62 4.08 11.37
N ILE A 109 -1.58 3.40 11.86
CA ILE A 109 -1.60 1.95 12.02
C ILE A 109 -2.58 1.54 13.13
N ASP A 110 -2.65 2.34 14.20
CA ASP A 110 -3.57 2.08 15.31
C ASP A 110 -5.04 2.12 14.85
N GLU A 111 -5.42 3.09 14.00
CA GLU A 111 -6.75 3.13 13.39
C GLU A 111 -7.08 1.87 12.59
N VAL A 112 -6.09 1.31 11.86
CA VAL A 112 -6.27 0.07 11.09
C VAL A 112 -6.52 -1.11 12.04
N LEU A 113 -5.73 -1.24 13.10
CA LEU A 113 -5.84 -2.33 14.06
C LEU A 113 -7.14 -2.25 14.87
N GLU A 114 -7.53 -1.05 15.30
CA GLU A 114 -8.80 -0.79 16.00
C GLU A 114 -10.00 -1.11 15.12
N LEU A 115 -9.98 -0.70 13.84
CA LEU A 115 -11.03 -1.02 12.90
C LEU A 115 -11.16 -2.55 12.73
N LEU A 116 -10.04 -3.25 12.53
CA LEU A 116 -10.05 -4.72 12.43
C LEU A 116 -10.52 -5.42 13.71
N ASP A 117 -10.28 -4.84 14.90
CA ASP A 117 -10.71 -5.44 16.17
C ASP A 117 -12.20 -5.22 16.45
N SER A 118 -12.72 -4.05 16.08
CA SER A 118 -14.14 -3.69 16.23
C SER A 118 -15.09 -4.54 15.36
N VAL A 119 -14.55 -5.25 14.37
CA VAL A 119 -15.28 -5.90 13.27
C VAL A 119 -15.63 -7.39 13.55
N LYS A 120 -15.42 -7.87 14.78
CA LYS A 120 -15.61 -9.29 15.17
C LYS A 120 -17.07 -9.82 15.17
N THR A 121 -18.08 -9.09 14.69
CA THR A 121 -19.48 -9.57 14.75
C THR A 121 -20.35 -9.31 13.51
N ASP A 122 -20.00 -8.36 12.64
CA ASP A 122 -20.62 -8.18 11.32
C ASP A 122 -19.68 -7.31 10.46
N SER A 123 -19.06 -7.90 9.42
CA SER A 123 -17.86 -7.31 8.80
C SER A 123 -18.10 -6.76 7.40
N GLU A 124 -17.87 -5.44 7.25
CA GLU A 124 -17.69 -4.76 5.96
C GLU A 124 -16.21 -4.82 5.49
N PHE A 125 -15.25 -5.07 6.39
CA PHE A 125 -13.81 -5.07 6.10
C PHE A 125 -13.13 -6.39 6.47
N TYR A 126 -12.42 -6.97 5.50
CA TYR A 126 -11.85 -8.33 5.60
C TYR A 126 -10.33 -8.38 5.81
N ALA A 127 -9.64 -7.26 5.61
CA ALA A 127 -8.19 -7.16 5.78
C ALA A 127 -7.72 -5.69 5.83
N GLY A 128 -6.59 -5.46 6.47
CA GLY A 128 -5.86 -4.19 6.45
C GLY A 128 -4.52 -4.30 5.71
N PHE A 129 -4.16 -3.25 4.98
CA PHE A 129 -2.85 -3.11 4.34
C PHE A 129 -2.19 -1.82 4.82
N ILE A 130 -0.92 -1.90 5.21
CA ILE A 130 -0.12 -0.76 5.66
C ILE A 130 1.07 -0.62 4.71
N LEU A 131 1.19 0.55 4.08
CA LEU A 131 2.16 0.85 3.04
C LEU A 131 3.21 1.85 3.52
N ASN A 132 4.40 1.84 2.92
CA ASN A 132 5.34 2.94 3.16
C ASN A 132 4.89 4.19 2.43
N ALA A 133 5.07 5.34 3.06
CA ALA A 133 4.99 6.62 2.37
C ALA A 133 6.10 6.70 1.28
N PRO A 134 5.79 7.23 0.08
CA PRO A 134 6.79 7.51 -0.92
C PRO A 134 7.80 8.54 -0.41
N ASP A 135 9.05 8.42 -0.85
CA ASP A 135 10.09 9.40 -0.54
C ASP A 135 9.81 10.71 -1.30
N ILE A 136 10.18 11.85 -0.73
CA ILE A 136 10.06 13.15 -1.40
C ILE A 136 10.82 13.16 -2.73
N ASN A 137 11.99 12.52 -2.79
CA ASN A 137 12.77 12.40 -4.01
C ASN A 137 12.03 11.56 -5.07
N THR A 138 11.25 10.55 -4.65
CA THR A 138 10.42 9.78 -5.59
C THR A 138 9.31 10.64 -6.18
N VAL A 139 8.66 11.46 -5.35
CA VAL A 139 7.63 12.40 -5.82
C VAL A 139 8.22 13.42 -6.79
N GLU A 140 9.37 14.00 -6.46
CA GLU A 140 10.07 14.97 -7.32
C GLU A 140 10.47 14.34 -8.66
N ASN A 141 11.13 13.18 -8.64
CA ASN A 141 11.58 12.51 -9.86
C ASN A 141 10.41 12.14 -10.80
N LEU A 142 9.29 11.67 -10.26
CA LEU A 142 8.10 11.38 -11.05
C LEU A 142 7.50 12.66 -11.65
N SER A 143 7.48 13.74 -10.87
CA SER A 143 6.97 15.04 -11.33
C SER A 143 7.84 15.64 -12.44
N LEU A 144 9.17 15.55 -12.31
CA LEU A 144 10.12 15.98 -13.35
C LEU A 144 9.99 15.19 -14.65
N ARG A 145 9.45 13.98 -14.59
CA ARG A 145 9.15 13.12 -15.73
C ARG A 145 7.70 13.27 -16.23
N GLU A 146 7.02 14.34 -15.84
CA GLU A 146 5.63 14.66 -16.21
C GLU A 146 4.63 13.55 -15.82
N LYS A 147 4.95 12.75 -14.79
CA LYS A 147 4.08 11.70 -14.28
C LYS A 147 3.24 12.20 -13.11
N ILE A 148 2.02 11.69 -13.06
CA ILE A 148 1.06 11.97 -12.00
C ILE A 148 1.19 10.89 -10.92
N MET A 149 1.27 11.29 -9.65
CA MET A 149 1.25 10.34 -8.54
C MET A 149 -0.08 9.56 -8.50
N PRO A 150 -0.06 8.25 -8.16
CA PRO A 150 -1.29 7.47 -8.03
C PRO A 150 -2.26 8.10 -7.04
N GLN A 151 -3.57 7.89 -7.20
CA GLN A 151 -4.54 8.44 -6.27
C GLN A 151 -4.29 7.93 -4.85
N LYS A 152 -4.49 8.81 -3.85
CA LYS A 152 -4.33 8.49 -2.41
C LYS A 152 -2.94 7.96 -2.02
N SER A 153 -1.91 8.25 -2.82
CA SER A 153 -0.53 7.81 -2.60
C SER A 153 0.32 8.75 -1.75
N THR A 154 -0.12 10.01 -1.57
CA THR A 154 0.63 11.05 -0.86
C THR A 154 -0.29 11.82 0.09
N TYR A 155 0.21 12.08 1.30
CA TYR A 155 -0.42 12.96 2.28
C TYR A 155 0.65 13.93 2.80
N PHE A 156 0.58 15.19 2.39
CA PHE A 156 1.50 16.23 2.85
C PHE A 156 0.99 16.81 4.17
N TYR A 157 1.80 16.68 5.23
CA TYR A 157 1.51 17.25 6.53
C TYR A 157 2.65 18.16 7.05
N PRO A 158 2.34 19.40 7.48
CA PRO A 158 1.05 20.06 7.31
C PRO A 158 0.74 20.26 5.82
N LYS A 159 -0.55 20.32 5.46
CA LYS A 159 -0.93 20.65 4.09
C LYS A 159 -0.28 22.00 3.73
N PRO A 160 0.36 22.12 2.55
CA PRO A 160 0.86 23.42 2.10
C PRO A 160 -0.27 24.43 2.18
N CYS A 161 -0.01 25.60 2.76
CA CYS A 161 -0.98 26.69 2.77
C CYS A 161 -1.25 27.12 1.32
N SER A 162 -2.26 26.54 0.69
CA SER A 162 -2.77 26.96 -0.61
C SER A 162 -4.01 27.83 -0.40
N GLY A 163 -4.21 28.83 -1.27
CA GLY A 163 -5.45 29.62 -1.29
C GLY A 163 -5.52 30.85 -0.39
N LEU A 164 -4.41 31.34 0.20
CA LEU A 164 -4.37 32.63 0.92
C LEU A 164 -3.98 33.82 0.01
N VAL A 165 -4.50 33.86 -1.22
CA VAL A 165 -4.41 35.06 -2.07
C VAL A 165 -5.82 35.61 -2.24
N ILE A 166 -6.19 36.57 -1.41
CA ILE A 166 -7.40 37.38 -1.61
C ILE A 166 -7.03 38.45 -2.63
N TYR A 167 -7.60 38.37 -3.83
CA TYR A 167 -7.52 39.46 -4.80
C TYR A 167 -8.37 40.63 -4.28
N LYS A 168 -7.77 41.81 -4.13
CA LYS A 168 -8.50 43.02 -3.73
C LYS A 168 -9.42 43.41 -4.89
N PHE A 169 -10.73 43.32 -4.70
CA PHE A 169 -11.69 43.97 -5.60
C PHE A 169 -11.59 45.49 -5.37
N GLU A 170 -11.17 46.23 -6.39
CA GLU A 170 -11.37 47.68 -6.41
C GLU A 170 -12.86 47.93 -6.64
N THR A 171 -13.48 48.69 -5.73
CA THR A 171 -14.87 49.15 -5.84
C THR A 171 -14.87 50.60 -6.28
#